data_AF-A0A9W9YQ67-F1
#
_entry.id   AF-A0A9W9YQ67-F1
#
_cell.length_a   1.000
_cell.length_b   1.000
_cell.length_c   1.000
_cell.angle_alpha   90.00
_cell.angle_beta   90.00
_cell.angle_gamma   90.00
#
_symmetry.space_group_name_H-M   'P 1'
#
loop_
_entity.id
_entity.type
_entity.pdbx_description
1 polymer ?
#
loop_
_entity_poly.entity_id
_entity_poly.type
_entity_poly.pdbx_seq_one_letter_code
_entity_poly.pdbx_strand_id
1 'polypeptide(L)'
;MHSERTPQGTPGRNQLLVEGLRFVMCTKTLCSIDTGYYADTVEWCPVEGFEDYLVCGTYQLLERNNRDDGPEATCSEECSSVGNERIGNVQLYCHDETLGRLEKLQSFETSGVLDTKWLPGSLNGHAVLGAVTSDGELKQLVESTSYITSPQKLCLSMDWSSKDGNSQVVVSDSAGQMSLCKFNEGTSKLCQILQWTGHEYEAWITAFDAWNSAIVYSGGDDCLLRGWDTRTDCQKPTFTSKRHDMGVSSIQCNLSYEHIMATGR
;
A
#
# COMPACT_ATOMS: atom_id res chain seq x y z
N MET A 1 53.80 -56.76 -31.76
CA MET A 1 53.10 -58.04 -31.57
C MET A 1 52.41 -58.00 -30.22
N HIS A 2 51.07 -58.18 -30.21
CA HIS A 2 50.18 -58.51 -29.08
C HIS A 2 50.15 -57.57 -27.86
N SER A 3 49.06 -57.34 -27.14
CA SER A 3 47.61 -57.48 -27.30
C SER A 3 47.01 -56.98 -25.98
N GLU A 4 45.92 -56.20 -26.05
CA GLU A 4 44.79 -56.08 -25.09
C GLU A 4 45.04 -56.09 -23.56
N ARG A 5 44.49 -55.07 -22.88
CA ARG A 5 43.23 -55.20 -22.10
C ARG A 5 42.73 -53.85 -21.58
N THR A 6 41.45 -53.59 -21.82
CA THR A 6 40.59 -52.63 -21.12
C THR A 6 40.31 -53.09 -19.68
N PRO A 7 39.90 -52.16 -18.81
CA PRO A 7 38.66 -52.40 -18.05
C PRO A 7 37.67 -51.23 -18.14
N GLN A 8 36.40 -51.63 -18.20
CA GLN A 8 35.21 -50.79 -18.14
C GLN A 8 34.99 -50.17 -16.75
N GLY A 9 34.35 -49.00 -16.70
CA GLY A 9 33.91 -48.38 -15.44
C GLY A 9 32.94 -47.20 -15.63
N THR A 10 31.65 -47.53 -15.84
CA THR A 10 30.41 -46.76 -15.55
C THR A 10 30.14 -45.35 -16.14
N PRO A 11 28.91 -45.09 -16.64
CA PRO A 11 28.50 -43.82 -17.24
C PRO A 11 27.95 -42.83 -16.20
N GLY A 12 28.62 -41.69 -16.02
CA GLY A 12 28.17 -40.61 -15.15
C GLY A 12 27.47 -39.49 -15.91
N ARG A 13 26.14 -39.44 -15.78
CA ARG A 13 25.24 -38.28 -15.99
C ARG A 13 25.43 -37.45 -17.27
N ASN A 14 24.46 -37.61 -18.18
CA ASN A 14 24.05 -36.54 -19.10
C ASN A 14 23.84 -35.24 -18.33
N GLN A 15 24.79 -34.33 -18.43
CA GLN A 15 24.61 -32.94 -18.08
C GLN A 15 23.78 -32.33 -19.21
N LEU A 16 22.45 -32.43 -19.09
CA LEU A 16 21.54 -31.57 -19.84
C LEU A 16 21.84 -30.14 -19.38
N LEU A 17 22.61 -29.41 -20.18
CA LEU A 17 22.65 -27.96 -20.13
C LEU A 17 21.21 -27.50 -20.38
N VAL A 18 20.50 -27.13 -19.32
CA VAL A 18 19.29 -26.33 -19.44
C VAL A 18 19.78 -24.92 -19.73
N GLU A 19 19.95 -24.60 -21.01
CA GLU A 19 20.12 -23.23 -21.45
C GLU A 19 18.91 -22.45 -20.97
N GLY A 20 19.15 -21.47 -20.10
CA GLY A 20 18.11 -20.63 -19.54
C GLY A 20 17.39 -19.91 -20.67
N LEU A 21 16.09 -20.21 -20.83
CA LEU A 21 15.19 -19.35 -21.59
C LEU A 21 15.22 -17.96 -20.95
N ARG A 22 16.02 -17.06 -21.52
CA ARG A 22 15.83 -15.62 -21.32
C ARG A 22 14.56 -15.25 -22.05
N PHE A 23 13.44 -15.26 -21.33
CA PHE A 23 12.24 -14.57 -21.78
C PHE A 23 12.56 -13.07 -21.81
N VAL A 24 12.92 -12.56 -22.99
CA VAL A 24 12.89 -11.13 -23.25
C VAL A 24 11.41 -10.78 -23.38
N MET A 25 10.78 -10.41 -22.28
CA MET A 25 9.48 -9.74 -22.34
C MET A 25 9.69 -8.40 -23.05
N CYS A 26 9.28 -8.33 -24.31
CA CYS A 26 9.16 -7.07 -25.02
C CYS A 26 7.86 -6.41 -24.52
N THR A 27 7.98 -5.49 -23.57
CA THR A 27 6.85 -4.69 -23.12
C THR A 27 6.67 -3.50 -24.06
N LYS A 28 5.43 -3.21 -24.46
CA LYS A 28 5.10 -2.02 -25.23
C LYS A 28 4.47 -1.00 -24.29
N THR A 29 5.11 0.15 -24.13
CA THR A 29 4.48 1.29 -23.42
C THR A 29 3.29 1.79 -24.23
N LEU A 30 2.10 1.78 -23.61
CA LEU A 30 0.87 2.29 -24.23
C LEU A 30 0.80 3.82 -24.16
N CYS A 31 1.07 4.39 -22.98
CA CYS A 31 1.15 5.84 -22.77
C CYS A 31 2.15 6.18 -21.65
N SER A 32 2.57 7.44 -21.58
CA SER A 32 3.43 7.99 -20.52
C SER A 32 2.92 9.38 -20.15
N ILE A 33 2.81 9.64 -18.85
CA ILE A 33 2.26 10.88 -18.32
C ILE A 33 3.20 11.42 -17.25
N ASP A 34 3.43 12.73 -17.28
CA ASP A 34 4.09 13.46 -16.20
C ASP A 34 3.05 13.84 -15.13
N THR A 35 3.25 13.34 -13.91
CA THR A 35 2.42 13.59 -12.74
C THR A 35 2.81 14.87 -12.00
N GLY A 36 3.93 15.51 -12.33
CA GLY A 36 4.43 16.74 -11.70
C GLY A 36 5.13 16.52 -10.34
N TYR A 37 4.64 15.59 -9.53
CA TYR A 37 5.30 15.07 -8.33
C TYR A 37 5.57 13.56 -8.47
N TYR A 38 6.32 12.95 -7.55
CA TYR A 38 6.56 11.51 -7.59
C TYR A 38 5.26 10.75 -7.37
N ALA A 39 4.94 9.85 -8.32
CA ALA A 39 3.81 8.93 -8.18
C ALA A 39 4.16 7.89 -7.11
N ASP A 40 3.38 7.86 -6.03
CA ASP A 40 3.60 6.98 -4.88
C ASP A 40 2.60 5.83 -4.87
N THR A 41 1.38 6.08 -5.33
CA THR A 41 0.32 5.08 -5.44
C THR A 41 -0.45 5.23 -6.75
N VAL A 42 -0.87 4.09 -7.31
CA VAL A 42 -1.72 4.00 -8.50
C VAL A 42 -2.73 2.88 -8.36
N GLU A 43 -3.98 3.10 -8.76
CA GLU A 43 -5.02 2.10 -8.60
C GLU A 43 -6.17 2.25 -9.61
N TRP A 44 -6.52 1.14 -10.26
CA TRP A 44 -7.69 1.06 -11.14
C TRP A 44 -8.96 0.86 -10.32
N CYS A 45 -10.05 1.50 -10.74
CA CYS A 45 -11.33 1.38 -10.05
C CYS A 45 -11.94 -0.01 -10.28
N PRO A 46 -12.24 -0.79 -9.23
CA PRO A 46 -12.82 -2.13 -9.35
C PRO A 46 -14.37 -2.12 -9.44
N VAL A 47 -15.00 -0.93 -9.41
CA VAL A 47 -16.45 -0.79 -9.39
C VAL A 47 -16.99 -0.95 -10.80
N GLU A 48 -18.05 -1.76 -10.95
CA GLU A 48 -18.70 -2.03 -12.23
C GLU A 48 -19.14 -0.72 -12.91
N GLY A 49 -18.73 -0.52 -14.17
CA GLY A 49 -18.98 0.68 -14.97
C GLY A 49 -17.93 1.80 -14.81
N PHE A 50 -16.92 1.61 -13.95
CA PHE A 50 -15.84 2.56 -13.72
C PHE A 50 -14.44 1.96 -13.95
N GLU A 51 -14.33 0.79 -14.57
CA GLU A 51 -13.08 0.04 -14.73
C GLU A 51 -12.02 0.77 -15.56
N ASP A 52 -12.44 1.72 -16.40
CA ASP A 52 -11.55 2.57 -17.19
C ASP A 52 -10.93 3.72 -16.39
N TYR A 53 -11.29 3.88 -15.11
CA TYR A 53 -10.79 4.96 -14.26
C TYR A 53 -9.57 4.49 -13.46
N LEU A 54 -8.53 5.33 -13.49
CA LEU A 54 -7.28 5.14 -12.77
C LEU A 54 -7.04 6.34 -11.86
N VAL A 55 -6.68 6.10 -10.61
CA VAL A 55 -6.16 7.15 -9.74
C VAL A 55 -4.64 7.06 -9.62
N CYS A 56 -3.99 8.21 -9.48
CA CYS A 56 -2.61 8.33 -9.05
C CYS A 56 -2.51 9.30 -7.87
N GLY A 57 -2.01 8.81 -6.74
CA GLY A 57 -1.61 9.64 -5.61
C GLY A 57 -0.13 9.98 -5.71
N THR A 58 0.20 11.24 -5.43
CA THR A 58 1.57 11.73 -5.52
C THR A 58 2.12 12.23 -4.19
N TYR A 59 3.44 12.22 -4.07
CA TYR A 59 4.17 12.63 -2.89
C TYR A 59 5.45 13.38 -3.27
N GLN A 60 5.76 14.45 -2.54
CA GLN A 60 7.00 15.19 -2.65
C GLN A 60 7.40 15.77 -1.29
N LEU A 61 8.64 15.53 -0.88
CA LEU A 61 9.24 16.20 0.26
C LEU A 61 9.87 17.53 -0.21
N LEU A 62 9.43 18.63 0.40
CA LEU A 62 10.06 19.95 0.25
C LEU A 62 10.99 20.19 1.44
N GLU A 63 12.29 20.08 1.18
CA GLU A 63 13.31 20.43 2.16
C GLU A 63 13.49 21.95 2.17
N ARG A 64 13.18 22.59 3.30
CA ARG A 64 13.64 23.98 3.51
C ARG A 64 15.12 23.92 3.86
N ASN A 65 15.95 24.16 2.86
CA ASN A 65 17.36 24.45 3.08
C ASN A 65 17.47 25.71 3.94
N ASN A 66 17.73 25.55 5.24
CA ASN A 66 18.24 26.64 6.09
C ASN A 66 19.66 26.99 5.62
N ARG A 67 19.78 27.65 4.47
CA ARG A 67 20.99 28.38 4.10
C ARG A 67 20.90 29.76 4.74
N ASP A 68 21.05 29.80 6.05
CA ASP A 68 21.59 30.97 6.74
C ASP A 68 22.94 30.54 7.32
N ASP A 69 24.01 31.03 6.71
CA ASP A 69 25.39 30.90 7.20
C ASP A 69 25.50 31.60 8.56
N GLY A 70 25.51 30.83 9.64
CA GLY A 70 25.88 31.28 10.99
C GLY A 70 26.63 30.17 11.73
N PRO A 71 27.76 30.46 12.40
CA PRO A 71 28.59 29.42 12.97
C PRO A 71 28.00 28.87 14.28
N GLU A 72 28.10 27.55 14.41
CA GLU A 72 27.94 26.77 15.65
C GLU A 72 26.53 26.64 16.26
N ALA A 73 25.85 25.56 15.89
CA ALA A 73 25.01 24.82 16.83
C ALA A 73 25.15 23.32 16.57
N THR A 74 25.68 22.60 17.55
CA THR A 74 25.79 21.14 17.62
C THR A 74 24.41 20.49 17.52
N CYS A 75 24.19 19.69 16.48
CA CYS A 75 22.92 18.99 16.26
C CYS A 75 22.88 17.67 17.04
N SER A 76 21.96 17.58 17.99
CA SER A 76 21.44 16.31 18.52
C SER A 76 20.54 15.64 17.47
N GLU A 77 20.66 14.32 17.30
CA GLU A 77 20.00 13.51 16.25
C GLU A 77 18.48 13.27 16.46
N GLU A 78 17.77 14.13 17.19
CA GLU A 78 16.33 14.01 17.36
C GLU A 78 15.65 15.34 17.00
N CYS A 79 14.72 15.28 16.03
CA CYS A 79 13.83 16.36 15.55
C CYS A 79 14.31 17.19 14.34
N SER A 80 14.35 16.59 13.15
CA SER A 80 14.49 17.30 11.86
C SER A 80 13.15 17.50 11.11
N SER A 81 12.01 17.44 11.80
CA SER A 81 10.67 17.57 11.19
C SER A 81 10.08 18.99 11.22
N VAL A 82 10.76 19.97 11.82
CA VAL A 82 10.20 21.33 12.04
C VAL A 82 10.26 22.22 10.78
N GLY A 83 10.78 21.72 9.65
CA GLY A 83 10.93 22.53 8.43
C GLY A 83 10.58 21.84 7.10
N ASN A 84 10.27 20.54 7.10
CA ASN A 84 10.02 19.80 5.88
C ASN A 84 8.53 19.67 5.60
N GLU A 85 8.10 20.19 4.47
CA GLU A 85 6.70 20.15 4.04
C GLU A 85 6.50 18.98 3.07
N ARG A 86 5.47 18.16 3.29
CA ARG A 86 5.14 17.02 2.42
C ARG A 86 3.91 17.38 1.60
N ILE A 87 4.09 17.56 0.31
CA ILE A 87 3.02 17.97 -0.61
C ILE A 87 2.71 16.86 -1.61
N GLY A 88 1.53 16.92 -2.21
CA GLY A 88 1.11 15.97 -3.23
C GLY A 88 -0.25 16.32 -3.79
N ASN A 89 -0.78 15.43 -4.61
CA ASN A 89 -2.13 15.51 -5.13
C ASN A 89 -2.67 14.13 -5.49
N VAL A 90 -3.99 14.07 -5.62
CA VAL A 90 -4.69 12.90 -6.17
C VAL A 90 -5.19 13.25 -7.57
N GLN A 91 -4.71 12.53 -8.58
CA GLN A 91 -5.03 12.73 -9.99
C GLN A 91 -5.93 11.60 -10.49
N LEU A 92 -7.08 11.96 -11.06
CA LEU A 92 -8.02 11.02 -11.67
C LEU A 92 -7.85 11.02 -13.18
N TYR A 93 -7.71 9.82 -13.74
CA TYR A 93 -7.60 9.58 -15.17
C TYR A 93 -8.72 8.66 -15.64
N CYS A 94 -9.08 8.80 -16.91
CA CYS A 94 -9.90 7.83 -17.63
C CYS A 94 -9.10 7.30 -18.83
N HIS A 95 -9.14 5.98 -19.01
CA HIS A 95 -8.50 5.30 -20.12
C HIS A 95 -9.40 5.33 -21.34
N ASP A 96 -8.91 5.94 -22.40
CA ASP A 96 -9.52 5.88 -23.72
C ASP A 96 -8.88 4.72 -24.49
N GLU A 97 -9.55 3.58 -24.51
CA GLU A 97 -9.11 2.39 -25.25
C GLU A 97 -8.94 2.66 -26.75
N THR A 98 -9.76 3.54 -27.32
CA THR A 98 -9.77 3.80 -28.78
C THR A 98 -8.54 4.60 -29.20
N LEU A 99 -8.11 5.55 -28.37
CA LEU A 99 -6.92 6.36 -28.57
C LEU A 99 -5.67 5.76 -27.92
N GLY A 100 -5.82 4.75 -27.08
CA GLY A 100 -4.73 4.11 -26.33
C GLY A 100 -4.03 5.08 -25.37
N ARG A 101 -4.78 5.98 -24.74
CA ARG A 101 -4.24 7.04 -23.88
C ARG A 101 -4.99 7.16 -22.57
N LEU A 102 -4.32 7.68 -21.55
CA LEU A 102 -4.95 8.11 -20.30
C LEU A 102 -5.21 9.61 -20.35
N GLU A 103 -6.46 10.01 -20.16
CA GLU A 103 -6.88 11.41 -20.10
C GLU A 103 -7.07 11.83 -18.64
N LYS A 104 -6.37 12.88 -18.22
CA LYS A 104 -6.51 13.44 -16.87
C LYS A 104 -7.82 14.22 -16.77
N LEU A 105 -8.71 13.78 -15.91
CA LEU A 105 -10.01 14.39 -15.68
C LEU A 105 -9.96 15.43 -14.56
N GLN A 106 -9.30 15.10 -13.44
CA GLN A 106 -9.29 15.93 -12.24
C GLN A 106 -7.97 15.82 -11.48
N SER A 107 -7.66 16.82 -10.66
CA SER A 107 -6.54 16.84 -9.72
C SER A 107 -6.96 17.55 -8.44
N PHE A 108 -6.64 16.97 -7.29
CA PHE A 108 -6.94 17.52 -5.97
C PHE A 108 -5.64 17.67 -5.18
N GLU A 109 -5.22 18.91 -4.95
CA GLU A 109 -4.03 19.22 -4.17
C GLU A 109 -4.21 18.86 -2.69
N THR A 110 -3.20 18.27 -2.08
CA THR A 110 -3.20 17.80 -0.69
C THR A 110 -1.77 17.71 -0.13
N SER A 111 -1.63 17.32 1.13
CA SER A 111 -0.35 16.80 1.63
C SER A 111 0.01 15.50 0.91
N GLY A 112 1.28 15.09 0.98
CA GLY A 112 1.78 13.91 0.26
C GLY A 112 0.93 12.66 0.52
N VAL A 113 0.53 11.98 -0.55
CA VAL A 113 -0.37 10.80 -0.53
C VAL A 113 0.48 9.53 -0.46
N LEU A 114 0.20 8.65 0.50
CA LEU A 114 1.02 7.45 0.77
C LEU A 114 0.34 6.13 0.38
N ASP A 115 -0.99 6.08 0.38
CA ASP A 115 -1.76 4.94 -0.13
C ASP A 115 -3.13 5.42 -0.57
N THR A 116 -3.68 4.78 -1.60
CA THR A 116 -5.03 5.03 -2.12
C THR A 116 -5.68 3.70 -2.38
N LYS A 117 -6.90 3.52 -1.88
CA LYS A 117 -7.72 2.34 -2.13
C LYS A 117 -9.14 2.70 -2.54
N TRP A 118 -9.59 2.15 -3.67
CA TRP A 118 -10.99 2.19 -4.06
C TRP A 118 -11.79 1.28 -3.14
N LEU A 119 -12.94 1.77 -2.68
CA LEU A 119 -13.93 0.93 -2.04
C LEU A 119 -14.38 -0.12 -3.08
N PRO A 120 -14.29 -1.44 -2.78
CA PRO A 120 -14.60 -2.48 -3.77
C PRO A 120 -16.06 -2.50 -4.26
N GLY A 121 -16.96 -1.81 -3.58
CA GLY A 121 -18.35 -1.61 -3.97
C GLY A 121 -18.70 -0.13 -4.08
N SER A 122 -19.91 0.16 -4.55
CA SER A 122 -20.41 1.52 -4.60
C SER A 122 -21.04 1.93 -3.27
N LEU A 123 -20.79 3.16 -2.82
CA LEU A 123 -21.54 3.80 -1.74
C LEU A 123 -22.60 4.72 -2.35
N ASN A 124 -23.89 4.48 -2.08
CA ASN A 124 -24.99 5.26 -2.65
C ASN A 124 -24.91 5.39 -4.20
N GLY A 125 -24.49 4.32 -4.89
CA GLY A 125 -24.35 4.30 -6.35
C GLY A 125 -23.10 5.00 -6.90
N HIS A 126 -22.18 5.47 -6.05
CA HIS A 126 -20.94 6.13 -6.46
C HIS A 126 -19.72 5.27 -6.10
N ALA A 127 -18.71 5.25 -6.98
CA ALA A 127 -17.40 4.72 -6.65
C ALA A 127 -16.73 5.64 -5.63
N VAL A 128 -16.18 5.07 -4.56
CA VAL A 128 -15.53 5.83 -3.49
C VAL A 128 -14.05 5.52 -3.46
N LEU A 129 -13.22 6.56 -3.43
CA LEU A 129 -11.80 6.42 -3.18
C LEU A 129 -11.45 6.90 -1.77
N GLY A 130 -10.69 6.08 -1.05
CA GLY A 130 -9.97 6.48 0.15
C GLY A 130 -8.53 6.84 -0.19
N ALA A 131 -8.00 7.87 0.44
CA ALA A 131 -6.59 8.26 0.34
C ALA A 131 -6.04 8.58 1.73
N VAL A 132 -4.89 8.04 2.08
CA VAL A 132 -4.18 8.40 3.31
C VAL A 132 -3.01 9.30 3.02
N THR A 133 -2.84 10.31 3.88
CA THR A 133 -1.92 11.41 3.61
C THR A 133 -0.94 11.67 4.75
N SER A 134 0.10 12.42 4.42
CA SER A 134 1.24 12.68 5.29
C SER A 134 0.98 13.66 6.44
N ASP A 135 -0.20 14.24 6.51
CA ASP A 135 -0.71 15.01 7.66
C ASP A 135 -1.54 14.15 8.63
N GLY A 136 -1.69 12.85 8.35
CA GLY A 136 -2.42 11.92 9.21
C GLY A 136 -3.93 11.84 8.93
N GLU A 137 -4.34 12.25 7.73
CA GLU A 137 -5.73 12.21 7.29
C GLU A 137 -6.03 10.98 6.44
N LEU A 138 -7.25 10.46 6.62
CA LEU A 138 -7.96 9.62 5.67
C LEU A 138 -8.98 10.49 4.94
N LYS A 139 -8.80 10.67 3.64
CA LYS A 139 -9.67 11.47 2.77
C LYS A 139 -10.58 10.55 1.95
N GLN A 140 -11.85 10.93 1.83
CA GLN A 140 -12.85 10.25 1.01
C GLN A 140 -13.24 11.14 -0.18
N LEU A 141 -12.90 10.70 -1.38
CA LEU A 141 -12.93 11.52 -2.61
C LEU A 141 -14.18 11.29 -3.46
N VAL A 142 -15.36 11.37 -2.82
CA VAL A 142 -16.67 11.48 -3.51
C VAL A 142 -17.38 12.77 -3.13
N GLU A 143 -17.29 13.13 -1.85
CA GLU A 143 -17.93 14.31 -1.26
C GLU A 143 -16.90 15.36 -0.79
N SER A 144 -15.61 15.17 -1.11
CA SER A 144 -14.49 15.99 -0.58
C SER A 144 -14.44 16.04 0.96
N THR A 145 -14.79 14.94 1.62
CA THR A 145 -14.79 14.82 3.09
C THR A 145 -13.47 14.23 3.57
N SER A 146 -12.84 14.83 4.58
CA SER A 146 -11.66 14.27 5.25
C SER A 146 -11.96 13.88 6.69
N TYR A 147 -11.19 12.91 7.19
CA TYR A 147 -11.21 12.46 8.58
C TYR A 147 -9.77 12.31 9.08
N ILE A 148 -9.44 12.97 10.19
CA ILE A 148 -8.11 12.84 10.79
C ILE A 148 -8.07 11.53 11.57
N THR A 149 -7.26 10.57 11.12
CA THR A 149 -7.12 9.26 11.77
C THR A 149 -5.90 9.20 12.69
N SER A 150 -4.83 9.97 12.38
CA SER A 150 -3.65 10.05 13.23
C SER A 150 -3.09 11.47 13.29
N PRO A 151 -3.57 12.32 14.21
CA PRO A 151 -3.10 13.69 14.33
C PRO A 151 -1.58 13.74 14.52
N GLN A 152 -0.86 14.51 13.69
CA GLN A 152 0.60 14.73 13.77
C GLN A 152 1.48 13.51 13.40
N LYS A 153 0.91 12.44 12.84
CA LYS A 153 1.64 11.28 12.33
C LYS A 153 1.28 11.01 10.87
N LEU A 154 2.11 10.26 10.17
CA LEU A 154 1.80 9.87 8.80
C LEU A 154 0.81 8.71 8.83
N CYS A 155 -0.25 8.79 8.06
CA CYS A 155 -1.01 7.59 7.70
C CYS A 155 -0.30 6.90 6.54
N LEU A 156 0.12 5.66 6.74
CA LEU A 156 1.05 4.97 5.84
C LEU A 156 0.33 4.08 4.83
N SER A 157 -0.66 3.32 5.28
CA SER A 157 -1.44 2.42 4.42
C SER A 157 -2.89 2.37 4.87
N MET A 158 -3.77 2.04 3.93
CA MET A 158 -5.17 1.79 4.22
C MET A 158 -5.72 0.62 3.44
N ASP A 159 -6.76 -0.03 3.96
CA ASP A 159 -7.51 -1.04 3.20
C ASP A 159 -8.99 -1.07 3.59
N TRP A 160 -9.84 -1.46 2.64
CA TRP A 160 -11.27 -1.59 2.83
C TRP A 160 -11.65 -3.05 3.07
N SER A 161 -12.60 -3.29 3.99
CA SER A 161 -13.20 -4.61 4.14
C SER A 161 -14.07 -4.94 2.93
N SER A 162 -14.26 -6.24 2.65
CA SER A 162 -15.02 -6.69 1.47
C SER A 162 -16.54 -6.46 1.57
N LYS A 163 -17.29 -6.86 0.51
CA LYS A 163 -18.60 -6.38 0.03
C LYS A 163 -19.86 -6.66 0.90
N ASP A 164 -19.76 -6.74 2.22
CA ASP A 164 -20.93 -7.13 3.06
C ASP A 164 -21.83 -5.96 3.49
N GLY A 165 -21.86 -4.86 2.73
CA GLY A 165 -22.75 -3.70 2.99
C GLY A 165 -22.45 -2.90 4.27
N ASN A 166 -21.45 -3.31 5.05
CA ASN A 166 -20.95 -2.63 6.24
C ASN A 166 -19.44 -2.43 6.12
N SER A 167 -19.02 -1.76 5.04
CA SER A 167 -17.61 -1.55 4.74
C SER A 167 -16.90 -0.81 5.86
N GLN A 168 -15.83 -1.42 6.35
CA GLN A 168 -14.88 -0.85 7.29
C GLN A 168 -13.61 -0.45 6.53
N VAL A 169 -12.86 0.46 7.12
CA VAL A 169 -11.52 0.82 6.65
C VAL A 169 -10.55 0.70 7.80
N VAL A 170 -9.40 0.10 7.54
CA VAL A 170 -8.28 0.09 8.48
C VAL A 170 -7.20 1.00 7.93
N VAL A 171 -6.57 1.78 8.82
CA VAL A 171 -5.46 2.68 8.51
C VAL A 171 -4.31 2.36 9.46
N SER A 172 -3.09 2.29 8.93
CA SER A 172 -1.86 2.20 9.73
C SER A 172 -1.14 3.55 9.77
N ASP A 173 -0.33 3.79 10.81
CA ASP A 173 0.43 5.03 10.93
C ASP A 173 1.91 4.86 11.28
N SER A 174 2.64 5.98 11.21
CA SER A 174 4.08 6.05 11.49
C SER A 174 4.44 5.93 12.98
N ALA A 175 3.47 5.78 13.87
CA ALA A 175 3.69 5.45 15.28
C ALA A 175 3.43 3.96 15.56
N GLY A 176 3.17 3.16 14.52
CA GLY A 176 2.86 1.74 14.66
C GLY A 176 1.42 1.48 15.10
N GLN A 177 0.54 2.48 15.07
CA GLN A 177 -0.85 2.33 15.44
C GLN A 177 -1.70 1.88 14.25
N MET A 178 -2.77 1.17 14.59
CA MET A 178 -3.82 0.73 13.68
C MET A 178 -5.13 1.38 14.10
N SER A 179 -5.82 2.03 13.17
CA SER A 179 -7.13 2.65 13.38
C SER A 179 -8.16 2.00 12.47
N LEU A 180 -9.21 1.43 13.07
CA LEU A 180 -10.35 0.88 12.35
C LEU A 180 -11.49 1.89 12.37
N CYS A 181 -12.01 2.23 11.21
CA CYS A 181 -13.13 3.14 11.02
C CYS A 181 -14.28 2.45 10.26
N LYS A 182 -15.49 2.97 10.44
CA LYS A 182 -16.69 2.56 9.68
C LYS A 182 -17.53 3.76 9.33
N PHE A 183 -18.44 3.62 8.36
CA PHE A 183 -19.45 4.65 8.12
C PHE A 183 -20.44 4.74 9.28
N ASN A 184 -20.78 5.96 9.68
CA ASN A 184 -21.87 6.23 10.62
C ASN A 184 -23.21 5.87 9.95
N GLU A 185 -24.11 5.23 10.71
CA GLU A 185 -25.42 4.80 10.21
C GLU A 185 -26.17 5.97 9.55
N GLY A 186 -26.61 5.75 8.30
CA GLY A 186 -27.35 6.73 7.52
C GLY A 186 -26.52 7.93 7.02
N THR A 187 -25.19 7.92 7.14
CA THR A 187 -24.33 9.00 6.63
C THR A 187 -23.12 8.45 5.87
N SER A 188 -22.59 9.24 4.93
CA SER A 188 -21.32 8.95 4.24
C SER A 188 -20.08 9.26 5.10
N LYS A 189 -20.21 9.56 6.40
CA LYS A 189 -19.09 9.99 7.25
C LYS A 189 -18.44 8.81 7.97
N LEU A 190 -17.13 8.71 7.90
CA LEU A 190 -16.34 7.73 8.65
C LEU A 190 -16.20 8.14 10.13
N CYS A 191 -16.23 7.15 11.00
CA CYS A 191 -15.93 7.27 12.43
C CYS A 191 -14.94 6.18 12.85
N GLN A 192 -13.93 6.54 13.64
CA GLN A 192 -13.06 5.56 14.27
C GLN A 192 -13.83 4.79 15.35
N ILE A 193 -13.75 3.47 15.29
CA ILE A 193 -14.42 2.55 16.23
C ILE A 193 -13.44 1.77 17.10
N LEU A 194 -12.21 1.58 16.64
CA LEU A 194 -11.16 0.89 17.39
C LEU A 194 -9.80 1.46 17.00
N GLN A 195 -8.89 1.52 17.97
CA GLN A 195 -7.48 1.83 17.73
C GLN A 195 -6.62 0.98 18.66
N TRP A 196 -5.53 0.44 18.14
CA TRP A 196 -4.60 -0.39 18.90
C TRP A 196 -3.16 -0.20 18.42
N THR A 197 -2.20 -0.58 19.27
CA THR A 197 -0.79 -0.59 18.93
C THR A 197 -0.48 -1.86 18.17
N GLY A 198 -0.20 -1.73 16.88
CA GLY A 198 0.14 -2.83 15.99
C GLY A 198 1.63 -3.17 16.05
N HIS A 199 2.49 -2.16 16.09
CA HIS A 199 3.95 -2.27 15.95
C HIS A 199 4.67 -1.27 16.87
N GLU A 200 5.94 -1.54 17.17
CA GLU A 200 6.80 -0.63 17.97
C GLU A 200 7.38 0.52 17.12
N TYR A 201 7.36 0.36 15.80
CA TYR A 201 7.83 1.29 14.77
C TYR A 201 6.73 1.48 13.72
N GLU A 202 7.04 2.19 12.63
CA GLU A 202 6.17 2.42 11.48
C GLU A 202 5.46 1.14 11.03
N ALA A 203 4.13 1.17 11.02
CA ALA A 203 3.29 0.12 10.46
C ALA A 203 3.07 0.40 8.97
N TRP A 204 4.02 -0.03 8.14
CA TRP A 204 4.07 0.29 6.70
C TRP A 204 2.89 -0.23 5.89
N ILE A 205 2.24 -1.32 6.32
CA ILE A 205 1.18 -1.94 5.54
C ILE A 205 0.08 -2.47 6.45
N THR A 206 -1.16 -2.30 6.01
CA THR A 206 -2.32 -2.97 6.55
C THR A 206 -3.19 -3.51 5.44
N ALA A 207 -3.82 -4.65 5.67
CA ALA A 207 -4.74 -5.25 4.71
C ALA A 207 -5.83 -6.02 5.44
N PHE A 208 -7.06 -5.98 4.95
CA PHE A 208 -8.07 -6.93 5.35
C PHE A 208 -7.77 -8.31 4.74
N ASP A 209 -8.18 -9.36 5.43
CA ASP A 209 -8.27 -10.67 4.81
C ASP A 209 -9.37 -10.64 3.73
N ALA A 210 -9.02 -11.06 2.51
CA ALA A 210 -9.94 -11.01 1.38
C ALA A 210 -11.16 -11.94 1.54
N TRP A 211 -11.08 -12.94 2.42
CA TRP A 211 -12.09 -13.97 2.64
C TRP A 211 -12.83 -13.78 3.97
N ASN A 212 -12.29 -12.99 4.89
CA ASN A 212 -12.88 -12.73 6.21
C ASN A 212 -12.65 -11.28 6.67
N SER A 213 -13.67 -10.44 6.50
CA SER A 213 -13.67 -9.02 6.91
C SER A 213 -13.46 -8.76 8.40
N ALA A 214 -13.50 -9.78 9.26
CA ALA A 214 -13.14 -9.64 10.68
C ALA A 214 -11.63 -9.71 10.92
N ILE A 215 -10.83 -10.13 9.94
CA ILE A 215 -9.39 -10.30 10.08
C ILE A 215 -8.66 -9.18 9.36
N VAL A 216 -7.70 -8.60 10.07
CA VAL A 216 -6.77 -7.59 9.55
C VAL A 216 -5.36 -8.12 9.72
N TYR A 217 -4.52 -7.89 8.72
CA TYR A 217 -3.09 -8.12 8.76
C TYR A 217 -2.33 -6.80 8.80
N SER A 218 -1.20 -6.78 9.49
CA SER A 218 -0.30 -5.62 9.50
C SER A 218 1.16 -6.03 9.42
N GLY A 219 1.96 -5.16 8.80
CA GLY A 219 3.40 -5.27 8.69
C GLY A 219 4.08 -3.96 9.07
N GLY A 220 5.26 -4.04 9.68
CA GLY A 220 5.99 -2.86 10.12
C GLY A 220 7.51 -3.02 10.12
N ASP A 221 8.20 -1.96 10.50
CA ASP A 221 9.67 -1.89 10.55
C ASP A 221 10.30 -2.76 11.65
N ASP A 222 9.49 -3.24 12.59
CA ASP A 222 9.90 -4.26 13.57
C ASP A 222 10.13 -5.65 12.94
N CYS A 223 10.04 -5.78 11.61
CA CYS A 223 10.16 -7.04 10.84
C CYS A 223 9.07 -8.06 11.19
N LEU A 224 7.96 -7.61 11.76
CA LEU A 224 6.86 -8.47 12.18
C LEU A 224 5.71 -8.40 11.18
N LEU A 225 5.11 -9.56 10.92
CA LEU A 225 3.79 -9.68 10.31
C LEU A 225 2.83 -10.15 11.41
N ARG A 226 1.74 -9.41 11.63
CA ARG A 226 0.73 -9.72 12.65
C ARG A 226 -0.65 -9.87 12.02
N GLY A 227 -1.46 -10.71 12.65
CA GLY A 227 -2.90 -10.83 12.36
C GLY A 227 -3.72 -10.35 13.54
N TRP A 228 -4.91 -9.81 13.28
CA TRP A 228 -5.80 -9.20 14.25
C TRP A 228 -7.24 -9.64 13.97
N ASP A 229 -8.02 -9.85 15.02
CA ASP A 229 -9.46 -10.11 14.91
C ASP A 229 -10.22 -8.89 15.44
N THR A 230 -10.86 -8.15 14.54
CA THR A 230 -11.55 -6.87 14.84
C THR A 230 -12.82 -7.05 15.65
N ARG A 231 -13.25 -8.30 15.89
CA ARG A 231 -14.36 -8.62 16.82
C ARG A 231 -13.88 -8.63 18.27
N THR A 232 -12.56 -8.56 18.50
CA THR A 232 -11.93 -8.42 19.81
C THR A 232 -11.52 -6.97 20.07
N ASP A 233 -10.86 -6.72 21.19
CA ASP A 233 -10.28 -5.41 21.51
C ASP A 233 -8.89 -5.17 20.86
N CYS A 234 -8.43 -6.11 20.03
CA CYS A 234 -7.10 -6.12 19.40
C CYS A 234 -5.92 -5.92 20.38
N GLN A 235 -6.09 -6.24 21.68
CA GLN A 235 -5.00 -6.09 22.66
C GLN A 235 -3.86 -7.08 22.42
N LYS A 236 -4.11 -8.18 21.71
CA LYS A 236 -3.11 -9.15 21.31
C LYS A 236 -3.36 -9.61 19.87
N PRO A 237 -2.30 -9.81 19.08
CA PRO A 237 -2.46 -10.35 17.74
C PRO A 237 -2.88 -11.82 17.80
N THR A 238 -3.67 -12.26 16.82
CA THR A 238 -4.05 -13.67 16.63
C THR A 238 -2.84 -14.53 16.28
N PHE A 239 -1.88 -13.96 15.56
CA PHE A 239 -0.55 -14.53 15.35
C PHE A 239 0.51 -13.45 15.18
N THR A 240 1.78 -13.83 15.37
CA THR A 240 2.94 -13.00 15.02
C THR A 240 3.97 -13.87 14.30
N SER A 241 4.32 -13.48 13.08
CA SER A 241 5.38 -14.10 12.28
C SER A 241 6.64 -13.25 12.36
N LYS A 242 7.77 -13.92 12.62
CA LYS A 242 9.13 -13.35 12.69
C LYS A 242 10.03 -13.83 11.55
N ARG A 243 9.43 -14.17 10.41
CA ARG A 243 10.13 -14.78 9.27
C ARG A 243 10.78 -13.77 8.34
N HIS A 244 10.45 -12.48 8.48
CA HIS A 244 11.07 -11.42 7.70
C HIS A 244 12.33 -10.93 8.42
N ASP A 245 13.42 -10.73 7.68
CA ASP A 245 14.67 -10.15 8.17
C ASP A 245 14.71 -8.62 7.98
N MET A 246 13.66 -8.05 7.41
CA MET A 246 13.49 -6.63 7.10
C MET A 246 12.01 -6.23 7.28
N GLY A 247 11.74 -4.92 7.38
CA GLY A 247 10.39 -4.38 7.51
C GLY A 247 9.42 -4.93 6.46
N VAL A 248 8.18 -5.19 6.87
CA VAL A 248 7.11 -5.71 6.00
C VAL A 248 6.32 -4.53 5.45
N SER A 249 6.38 -4.29 4.14
CA SER A 249 5.77 -3.12 3.47
C SER A 249 4.66 -3.49 2.49
N SER A 250 4.44 -4.78 2.22
CA SER A 250 3.39 -5.25 1.32
C SER A 250 2.74 -6.53 1.83
N ILE A 251 1.42 -6.60 1.67
CA ILE A 251 0.57 -7.74 2.01
C ILE A 251 -0.49 -7.83 0.91
N GLN A 252 -0.67 -9.01 0.33
CA GLN A 252 -1.71 -9.24 -0.67
C GLN A 252 -2.29 -10.65 -0.53
N CYS A 253 -3.62 -10.72 -0.34
CA CYS A 253 -4.37 -11.97 -0.24
C CYS A 253 -4.73 -12.50 -1.63
N ASN A 254 -4.55 -13.80 -1.84
CA ASN A 254 -4.97 -14.43 -3.08
C ASN A 254 -6.50 -14.44 -3.18
N LEU A 255 -7.04 -13.78 -4.21
CA LEU A 255 -8.50 -13.65 -4.40
C LEU A 255 -9.18 -14.91 -4.96
N SER A 256 -8.41 -15.92 -5.39
CA SER A 256 -8.94 -17.19 -5.91
C SER A 256 -8.80 -18.36 -4.94
N TYR A 257 -7.87 -18.27 -3.99
CA TYR A 257 -7.57 -19.33 -3.04
C TYR A 257 -7.45 -18.79 -1.62
N GLU A 258 -8.41 -19.17 -0.77
CA GLU A 258 -8.38 -18.89 0.67
C GLU A 258 -7.09 -19.45 1.30
N HIS A 259 -6.59 -18.77 2.33
CA HIS A 259 -5.37 -19.12 3.09
C HIS A 259 -4.05 -18.98 2.32
N ILE A 260 -4.05 -18.34 1.14
CA ILE A 260 -2.83 -17.97 0.43
C ILE A 260 -2.70 -16.45 0.46
N MET A 261 -1.55 -15.96 0.93
CA MET A 261 -1.16 -14.56 0.90
C MET A 261 0.32 -14.42 0.56
N ALA A 262 0.68 -13.30 -0.06
CA ALA A 262 2.05 -12.90 -0.28
C ALA A 262 2.38 -11.70 0.64
N THR A 263 3.59 -11.69 1.18
CA THR A 263 4.12 -10.58 1.97
C THR A 263 5.52 -10.25 1.51
N GLY A 264 5.90 -8.98 1.56
CA GLY A 264 7.19 -8.53 1.04
C GLY A 264 7.65 -7.21 1.62
N ARG A 265 8.87 -6.84 1.21
CA ARG A 265 9.44 -5.52 1.36
C ARG A 265 9.60 -4.87 -0.02
#